data_AF-A0A9E6D578-F1
#
_entry.id   AF-A0A9E6D578-F1
#
_cell.length_a   1.000
_cell.length_b   1.000
_cell.length_c   1.000
_cell.angle_alpha   90.00
_cell.angle_beta   90.00
_cell.angle_gamma   90.00
#
_symmetry.space_group_name_H-M   'P 1'
#
loop_
_entity.id
_entity.type
_entity.pdbx_description
1 polymer ?
#
loop_
_entity_poly.entity_id
_entity_poly.type
_entity_poly.pdbx_seq_one_letter_code
_entity_poly.pdbx_strand_id
1 'polypeptide(L)'
;MIKPTSGISNAKVFWRPEGTGTFNPISMALVNDNNWSVNLPAMAETTNFDYYIFAEANSGKSLSRPLVAPQVYWTTKVKSLSVKDWAEKTYLMRFQTQLLEMFHLI
;
A
#
# COMPACT_ATOMS: atom_id res chain seq x y z
N MET A 1 -3.92 -7.95 -28.10
CA MET A 1 -3.79 -7.12 -26.88
C MET A 1 -3.76 -5.66 -27.31
N ILE A 2 -4.78 -4.86 -26.97
CA ILE A 2 -4.82 -3.43 -27.31
C ILE A 2 -4.28 -2.66 -26.10
N LYS A 3 -3.04 -2.19 -26.22
CA LYS A 3 -2.48 -1.19 -25.30
C LYS A 3 -3.16 0.14 -25.62
N PRO A 4 -3.61 0.95 -24.64
CA PRO A 4 -3.96 2.32 -24.94
C PRO A 4 -2.69 3.07 -25.37
N THR A 5 -2.50 3.28 -26.66
CA THR A 5 -1.36 4.01 -27.27
C THR A 5 -1.26 5.45 -26.80
N SER A 6 -2.31 5.97 -26.16
CA SER A 6 -2.41 7.37 -25.78
C SER A 6 -1.72 7.71 -24.47
N GLY A 7 -1.41 6.74 -23.60
CA GLY A 7 -0.94 7.06 -22.24
C GLY A 7 -2.01 7.70 -21.35
N ILE A 8 -1.64 7.94 -20.09
CA ILE A 8 -2.48 8.59 -19.06
C ILE A 8 -2.22 10.10 -19.10
N SER A 9 -3.28 10.91 -19.15
CA SER A 9 -3.22 12.38 -19.10
C SER A 9 -3.19 12.89 -17.66
N ASN A 10 -3.96 12.24 -16.78
CA ASN A 10 -4.15 12.66 -15.41
C ASN A 10 -4.37 11.45 -14.51
N ALA A 11 -3.73 11.41 -13.34
CA ALA A 11 -4.00 10.41 -12.32
C ALA A 11 -4.13 11.07 -10.94
N LYS A 12 -5.11 10.60 -10.16
CA LYS A 12 -5.40 11.09 -8.81
C LYS A 12 -5.58 9.91 -7.87
N VAL A 13 -5.07 10.05 -6.65
CA VAL A 13 -5.43 9.18 -5.53
C VAL A 13 -6.44 9.93 -4.68
N PHE A 14 -7.56 9.28 -4.42
CA PHE A 14 -8.53 9.73 -3.45
C PHE A 14 -8.33 8.91 -2.19
N TRP A 15 -8.01 9.56 -1.08
CA TRP A 15 -7.68 8.88 0.16
C TRP A 15 -8.35 9.55 1.37
N ARG A 16 -8.52 8.80 2.45
CA ARG A 16 -9.04 9.30 3.72
C ARG A 16 -8.62 8.41 4.89
N PRO A 17 -8.56 8.92 6.13
CA PRO A 17 -8.47 8.05 7.31
C PRO A 17 -9.65 7.09 7.37
N GLU A 18 -9.41 5.84 7.77
CA GLU A 18 -10.48 4.84 7.94
C GLU A 18 -11.60 5.40 8.84
N GLY A 19 -12.84 5.21 8.43
CA GLY A 19 -14.02 5.67 9.18
C GLY A 19 -14.38 7.15 9.00
N THR A 20 -13.62 7.92 8.23
CA THR A 20 -14.00 9.30 7.87
C THR A 20 -14.91 9.32 6.64
N GLY A 21 -15.75 10.35 6.52
CA GLY A 21 -16.78 10.41 5.47
C GLY A 21 -16.25 10.74 4.07
N THR A 22 -15.34 11.72 3.96
CA THR A 22 -15.00 12.36 2.68
C THR A 22 -13.59 11.98 2.22
N PHE A 23 -13.44 11.62 0.95
CA PHE A 23 -12.14 11.40 0.32
C PHE A 23 -11.48 12.70 -0.12
N ASN A 24 -10.18 12.84 0.19
CA ASN A 24 -9.36 13.96 -0.26
C ASN A 24 -8.61 13.56 -1.54
N PRO A 25 -8.74 14.33 -2.63
CA PRO A 25 -8.00 14.08 -3.86
C PRO A 25 -6.56 14.61 -3.77
N ILE A 26 -5.59 13.81 -4.24
CA ILE A 26 -4.22 14.26 -4.51
C ILE A 26 -3.82 13.84 -5.91
N SER A 27 -3.27 14.78 -6.68
CA SER A 27 -2.72 14.51 -8.01
C SER A 27 -1.44 13.67 -7.91
N MET A 28 -1.33 12.66 -8.75
CA MET A 28 -0.13 11.85 -8.89
C MET A 28 0.83 12.49 -9.90
N ALA A 29 2.12 12.19 -9.76
CA ALA A 29 3.15 12.55 -10.71
C ALA A 29 3.64 11.32 -11.49
N LEU A 30 3.91 11.49 -12.78
CA LEU A 30 4.52 10.45 -13.60
C LEU A 30 6.00 10.28 -13.20
N VAL A 31 6.40 9.04 -12.90
CA VAL A 31 7.78 8.67 -12.56
C VAL A 31 8.53 8.22 -13.81
N ASN A 32 7.97 7.27 -14.56
CA ASN A 32 8.48 6.79 -15.85
C ASN A 32 7.38 6.02 -16.58
N ASP A 33 7.38 6.04 -17.92
CA ASP A 33 6.44 5.32 -18.81
C ASP A 33 4.96 5.38 -18.37
N ASN A 34 4.54 4.42 -17.55
CA ASN A 34 3.19 4.25 -17.03
C ASN A 34 3.13 4.17 -15.49
N ASN A 35 4.23 4.43 -14.82
CA ASN A 35 4.33 4.44 -13.36
C ASN A 35 4.04 5.84 -12.84
N TRP A 36 2.98 5.95 -12.05
CA TRP A 36 2.59 7.17 -11.37
C TRP A 36 2.76 7.00 -9.87
N SER A 37 3.28 8.01 -9.19
CA SER A 37 3.46 8.01 -7.74
C SER A 37 2.91 9.27 -7.12
N VAL A 38 2.57 9.17 -5.84
CA VAL A 38 2.20 10.31 -5.00
C VAL A 38 2.70 10.04 -3.60
N ASN A 39 3.21 11.07 -2.95
CA ASN A 39 3.51 11.01 -1.53
C ASN A 39 2.26 11.44 -0.78
N LEU A 40 1.65 10.52 -0.04
CA LEU A 40 0.59 10.86 0.90
C LEU A 40 1.23 11.52 2.13
N PRO A 41 0.62 12.58 2.70
CA PRO A 41 1.13 13.18 3.93
C PRO A 41 1.17 12.10 5.02
N ALA A 42 2.29 12.02 5.73
CA ALA A 42 2.45 11.08 6.84
C ALA A 42 1.37 11.35 7.88
N MET A 43 0.34 10.50 7.90
CA MET A 43 -0.64 10.51 8.95
C MET A 43 -0.03 9.84 10.17
N ALA A 44 -0.37 10.37 11.35
CA ALA A 44 0.11 9.86 12.64
C ALA A 44 0.11 8.32 12.68
N GLU A 45 1.19 7.78 13.24
CA GLU A 45 1.83 6.47 13.01
C GLU A 45 0.98 5.18 13.16
N THR A 46 -0.35 5.26 13.28
CA THR A 46 -1.22 4.12 13.57
C THR A 46 -2.58 4.16 12.86
N THR A 47 -2.78 5.06 11.91
CA THR A 47 -4.10 5.23 11.26
C THR A 47 -4.17 4.44 9.95
N ASN A 48 -5.09 3.48 9.87
CA ASN A 48 -5.45 2.84 8.60
C ASN A 48 -6.08 3.89 7.68
N PHE A 49 -5.93 3.71 6.37
CA PHE A 49 -6.56 4.61 5.41
C PHE A 49 -7.23 3.85 4.28
N ASP A 50 -8.35 4.42 3.83
CA ASP A 50 -9.09 3.98 2.66
C ASP A 50 -8.62 4.79 1.45
N TYR A 51 -8.44 4.13 0.31
CA TYR A 51 -8.08 4.82 -0.93
C TYR A 51 -8.63 4.15 -2.18
N TYR A 52 -8.77 4.94 -3.23
CA TYR A 52 -8.99 4.50 -4.60
C TYR A 52 -8.22 5.39 -5.58
N ILE A 53 -7.95 4.86 -6.76
CA ILE A 53 -7.18 5.55 -7.80
C ILE A 53 -8.12 5.89 -8.95
N PHE A 54 -8.00 7.10 -9.48
CA PHE A 54 -8.67 7.56 -10.69
C PHE A 54 -7.60 7.91 -11.72
N ALA A 55 -7.79 7.48 -12.96
CA ALA A 55 -6.93 7.86 -14.07
C ALA A 55 -7.76 8.23 -15.30
N GLU A 56 -7.29 9.23 -16.03
CA GLU A 56 -7.84 9.68 -17.30
C GLU A 56 -6.77 9.49 -18.38
N ALA A 57 -7.16 8.93 -19.52
CA ALA A 57 -6.30 8.74 -20.67
C ALA A 57 -6.33 9.97 -21.59
N ASN A 58 -5.29 10.19 -22.37
CA ASN A 58 -5.26 11.24 -23.41
C ASN A 58 -6.38 11.09 -24.48
N SER A 59 -7.04 9.94 -24.54
CA SER A 59 -8.23 9.70 -25.37
C SER A 59 -9.55 10.19 -24.74
N GLY A 60 -9.51 10.77 -23.54
CA GLY A 60 -10.68 11.20 -22.77
C GLY A 60 -11.39 10.07 -22.00
N LYS A 61 -10.84 8.85 -22.02
CA LYS A 61 -11.39 7.71 -21.25
C LYS A 61 -10.93 7.79 -19.79
N SER A 62 -11.87 7.73 -18.86
CA SER A 62 -11.59 7.67 -17.42
C SER A 62 -11.84 6.28 -16.84
N LEU A 63 -11.00 5.85 -15.90
CA LEU A 63 -11.16 4.62 -15.13
C LEU A 63 -10.85 4.87 -13.66
N SER A 64 -11.70 4.33 -12.78
CA SER A 64 -11.44 4.24 -11.36
C SER A 64 -11.06 2.80 -10.97
N ARG A 65 -10.23 2.68 -9.94
CA ARG A 65 -9.85 1.41 -9.33
C ARG A 65 -9.97 1.55 -7.81
N PRO A 66 -10.82 0.75 -7.15
CA PRO A 66 -11.74 -0.28 -7.69
C PRO A 66 -12.79 0.26 -8.70
N LEU A 67 -13.35 -0.61 -9.56
CA LEU A 67 -14.28 -0.19 -10.64
C LEU A 67 -15.54 0.50 -10.09
N VAL A 68 -15.96 0.13 -8.88
CA VAL A 68 -17.15 0.67 -8.21
C VAL A 68 -16.76 1.71 -7.13
N ALA A 69 -15.68 2.45 -7.34
CA ALA A 69 -15.37 3.61 -6.48
C ALA A 69 -16.42 4.72 -6.69
N PRO A 70 -16.85 5.47 -5.66
CA PRO A 70 -16.32 5.48 -4.28
C PRO A 70 -16.97 4.47 -3.32
N GLN A 71 -17.92 3.64 -3.78
CA GLN A 71 -18.60 2.65 -2.94
C GLN A 71 -17.66 1.51 -2.49
N VAL A 72 -16.64 1.21 -3.30
CA VAL A 72 -15.60 0.22 -2.99
C VAL A 72 -14.22 0.88 -3.02
N TYR A 73 -13.41 0.58 -2.02
CA TYR A 73 -12.07 1.13 -1.80
C TYR A 73 -11.14 0.07 -1.21
N TRP A 74 -9.84 0.32 -1.28
CA TRP A 74 -8.84 -0.49 -0.60
C TRP A 74 -8.50 0.13 0.75
N THR A 75 -8.33 -0.70 1.77
CA THR A 75 -7.84 -0.27 3.09
C THR A 75 -6.44 -0.81 3.30
N THR A 76 -5.51 0.06 3.71
CA THR A 76 -4.16 -0.38 4.08
C THR A 76 -3.82 0.05 5.50
N LYS A 77 -3.03 -0.77 6.18
CA LYS A 77 -2.58 -0.54 7.55
C LYS A 77 -1.21 0.11 7.52
N VAL A 78 -1.09 1.30 8.10
CA VAL A 78 0.21 1.92 8.33
C VAL A 78 0.76 1.33 9.63
N LYS A 79 1.87 0.61 9.53
CA LYS A 79 2.60 0.13 10.71
C LYS A 79 3.92 0.86 10.81
N SER A 80 4.10 1.67 11.85
CA SER A 80 5.43 2.13 12.26
C SER A 80 6.18 0.92 12.81
N LEU A 81 7.28 0.55 12.15
CA LEU A 81 8.13 -0.52 12.61
C LEU A 81 9.08 0.07 13.66
N SER A 82 8.82 -0.22 14.93
CA SER A 82 9.73 0.15 16.02
C SER A 82 10.90 -0.84 16.09
N VAL A 83 12.06 -0.38 16.57
CA VAL A 83 13.23 -1.23 16.88
C VAL A 83 12.84 -2.39 17.81
N LYS A 84 11.85 -2.19 18.70
CA LYS A 84 11.31 -3.24 19.57
C LYS A 84 10.61 -4.37 18.79
N ASP A 85 9.79 -4.03 17.78
CA ASP A 85 9.07 -4.99 16.94
C ASP A 85 10.03 -5.84 16.08
N TRP A 86 11.16 -5.27 15.64
CA TRP A 86 12.21 -6.01 14.93
C TRP A 86 12.99 -6.94 15.86
N ALA A 87 13.26 -6.50 17.08
CA ALA A 87 13.94 -7.30 18.08
C ALA A 87 13.12 -8.55 18.42
N GLU A 88 11.82 -8.40 18.72
CA GLU A 88 10.91 -9.52 19.04
C GLU A 88 10.84 -10.57 17.93
N LYS A 89 10.75 -10.16 16.65
CA LYS A 89 10.75 -11.11 15.51
C LYS A 89 12.07 -11.87 15.36
N THR A 90 13.19 -11.25 15.72
CA THR A 90 14.53 -11.85 15.62
C THR A 90 14.78 -12.86 16.75
N TYR A 91 14.21 -12.62 17.95
CA TYR A 91 14.29 -13.56 19.06
C TYR A 91 13.49 -14.85 18.83
N LEU A 92 12.33 -14.78 18.16
CA LEU A 92 11.52 -15.96 17.85
C LEU A 92 12.16 -16.89 16.79
N MET A 93 13.06 -16.37 15.95
CA MET A 93 13.74 -17.17 14.92
C MET A 93 14.97 -17.95 15.44
N ARG A 94 15.36 -17.77 16.70
CA ARG A 94 16.67 -18.19 17.23
C ARG A 94 16.61 -19.04 18.50
N PHE A 95 15.59 -19.91 18.64
CA PHE A 95 15.42 -20.85 19.76
C PHE A 95 15.14 -22.30 19.34
N GLN A 96 15.70 -22.77 18.22
CA GLN A 96 15.65 -24.19 17.82
C GLN A 96 17.04 -24.71 17.44
N THR A 97 18.00 -24.60 18.35
CA THR A 97 19.20 -25.45 18.34
C THR A 97 19.75 -25.49 19.76
N GLN A 98 19.98 -26.70 20.29
CA GLN A 98 20.49 -27.09 21.62
C GLN A 98 19.44 -27.88 22.41
N LEU A 99 19.25 -29.18 22.06
CA LEU A 99 18.86 -30.27 22.98
C LEU A 99 18.69 -31.60 22.20
N LEU A 100 19.75 -32.11 21.58
CA LEU A 100 19.84 -33.55 21.24
C LEU A 100 21.27 -33.95 20.87
N GLU A 101 22.18 -34.05 21.85
CA GLU A 101 23.40 -34.89 21.76
C GLU A 101 23.89 -35.16 23.20
N MET A 102 23.02 -35.77 24.02
CA MET A 102 23.41 -36.18 25.37
C MET A 102 22.74 -37.50 25.78
N PHE A 103 22.71 -38.49 24.88
CA PHE A 103 22.42 -39.90 25.22
C PHE A 103 22.97 -40.84 24.15
N HIS A 104 24.29 -41.09 24.15
CA HIS A 104 24.89 -42.30 23.58
C HIS A 104 26.19 -42.65 24.33
N LEU A 105 26.04 -43.01 25.60
CA LEU A 105 27.08 -43.76 26.32
C LEU A 105 26.43 -44.62 27.42
N ILE A 106 25.64 -45.60 26.97
CA ILE A 106 25.54 -46.96 27.53
C ILE A 106 25.34 -47.89 26.33
#